data_AF-A0A965N7Z2-F1
#
_entry.id   AF-A0A965N7Z2-F1
#
_cell.length_a   1.000
_cell.length_b   1.000
_cell.length_c   1.000
_cell.angle_alpha   90.00
_cell.angle_beta   90.00
_cell.angle_gamma   90.00
#
_symmetry.space_group_name_H-M   'P 1'
#
loop_
_entity.id
_entity.type
_entity.pdbx_description
1 polymer ?
#
loop_
_entity_poly.entity_id
_entity_poly.type
_entity_poly.pdbx_seq_one_letter_code
_entity_poly.pdbx_strand_id
1 'polypeptide(L)'
;KTKEKEYLKTSMANFMKKQYLSHNNDAVENNVIAENLKELSKGNLILENPDELVNTNTILREMGLNKKFTKPNNNYKQKKKFKKQ
;
A
#
# COMPACT_ATOMS: atom_id res chain seq x y z
N LYS A 1 -28.60 -3.70 3.89
CA LYS A 1 -28.50 -2.65 2.84
C LYS A 1 -27.50 -1.54 3.16
N THR A 2 -27.54 -0.88 4.32
CA THR A 2 -26.57 0.21 4.66
C THR A 2 -25.13 -0.30 4.76
N LYS A 3 -24.91 -1.42 5.46
CA LYS A 3 -23.57 -2.03 5.62
C LYS A 3 -22.91 -2.47 4.32
N GLU A 4 -23.67 -3.00 3.36
CA GLU A 4 -23.13 -3.42 2.05
C GLU A 4 -22.68 -2.21 1.22
N LYS A 5 -23.42 -1.10 1.31
CA LYS A 5 -23.07 0.15 0.62
C LYS A 5 -21.81 0.78 1.23
N GLU A 6 -21.67 0.77 2.56
CA GLU A 6 -20.46 1.21 3.27
C GLU A 6 -19.26 0.33 2.89
N TYR A 7 -19.44 -0.99 2.96
CA TYR A 7 -18.40 -1.94 2.56
C TYR A 7 -17.94 -1.69 1.11
N LEU A 8 -18.87 -1.44 0.20
CA LEU A 8 -18.56 -1.13 -1.20
C LEU A 8 -17.79 0.19 -1.35
N LYS A 9 -18.19 1.24 -0.63
CA LYS A 9 -17.47 2.54 -0.61
C LYS A 9 -16.02 2.33 -0.15
N THR A 10 -15.81 1.65 0.98
CA THR A 10 -14.49 1.38 1.55
C THR A 10 -13.65 0.50 0.63
N SER A 11 -14.26 -0.51 0.01
CA SER A 11 -13.59 -1.40 -0.96
C SER A 11 -13.14 -0.63 -2.19
N MET A 12 -13.98 0.27 -2.72
CA MET A 12 -13.64 1.10 -3.87
C MET A 12 -12.54 2.11 -3.53
N ALA A 13 -12.59 2.73 -2.36
CA ALA A 13 -11.54 3.64 -1.89
C ALA A 13 -10.19 2.92 -1.73
N ASN A 14 -10.17 1.71 -1.16
CA ASN A 14 -8.96 0.89 -1.07
C ASN A 14 -8.45 0.47 -2.46
N PHE A 15 -9.35 0.19 -3.40
CA PHE A 15 -8.98 -0.08 -4.79
C PHE A 15 -8.32 1.14 -5.44
N MET A 16 -8.87 2.35 -5.27
CA MET A 16 -8.25 3.59 -5.75
C MET A 16 -6.87 3.81 -5.14
N LYS A 17 -6.73 3.60 -3.82
CA LYS A 17 -5.43 3.69 -3.13
C LYS A 17 -4.39 2.74 -3.75
N LYS A 18 -4.80 1.51 -4.07
CA LYS A 18 -3.96 0.53 -4.75
C LYS A 18 -3.51 1.01 -6.13
N GLN A 19 -4.42 1.60 -6.92
CA GLN A 19 -4.09 2.15 -8.24
C GLN A 19 -3.08 3.31 -8.15
N TYR A 20 -3.27 4.24 -7.21
CA TYR A 20 -2.32 5.34 -6.98
C TYR A 20 -0.91 4.82 -6.71
N LEU A 21 -0.79 3.85 -5.80
CA LEU A 21 0.51 3.28 -5.43
C LEU A 21 1.15 2.48 -6.55
N SER A 22 0.35 1.80 -7.39
CA SER A 22 0.87 1.00 -8.49
C SER A 22 1.39 1.85 -9.66
N HIS A 23 0.77 2.99 -9.94
CA HIS A 23 1.09 3.80 -11.12
C HIS A 23 2.07 4.93 -10.81
N ASN A 24 1.99 5.51 -9.61
CA ASN A 24 2.79 6.67 -9.26
C ASN A 24 3.94 6.34 -8.30
N ASN A 25 3.93 5.18 -7.62
CA ASN A 25 4.85 4.81 -6.51
C ASN A 25 4.97 5.85 -5.38
N ASP A 26 4.28 6.98 -5.49
CA ASP A 26 4.23 8.04 -4.51
C ASP A 26 3.21 7.69 -3.43
N ALA A 27 3.52 8.12 -2.21
CA ALA A 27 2.57 8.03 -1.11
C ALA A 27 1.30 8.82 -1.47
N VAL A 28 0.15 8.33 -1.02
CA VAL A 28 -1.13 9.00 -1.20
C VAL A 28 -1.84 9.13 0.14
N GLU A 29 -2.35 10.34 0.40
CA GLU A 29 -3.12 10.66 1.59
C GLU A 29 -4.55 10.14 1.48
N ASN A 30 -5.10 9.68 2.60
CA ASN A 30 -6.46 9.13 2.63
C ASN A 30 -7.53 10.16 2.21
N ASN A 31 -7.32 11.43 2.54
CA ASN A 31 -8.24 12.52 2.20
C ASN A 31 -8.32 12.77 0.69
N VAL A 32 -7.18 12.69 -0.02
CA VAL A 32 -7.15 12.84 -1.48
C VAL A 32 -7.95 11.73 -2.16
N ILE A 33 -7.87 10.50 -1.64
CA ILE A 33 -8.67 9.38 -2.14
C ILE A 33 -10.16 9.61 -1.90
N ALA A 34 -10.53 10.10 -0.71
CA ALA A 34 -11.92 10.40 -0.36
C ALA A 34 -12.51 11.50 -1.26
N GLU A 35 -11.77 12.58 -1.51
CA GLU A 35 -12.16 13.67 -2.41
C GLU A 35 -12.34 13.16 -3.85
N ASN A 36 -11.38 12.42 -4.39
CA ASN A 36 -11.44 11.91 -5.76
C ASN A 36 -12.57 10.88 -5.93
N LEU A 37 -12.81 10.03 -4.93
CA LEU A 37 -13.94 9.09 -4.95
C LEU A 37 -15.27 9.85 -5.02
N LYS A 38 -15.41 10.91 -4.23
CA LYS A 38 -16.60 11.76 -4.23
C LYS A 38 -16.78 12.45 -5.58
N GLU A 39 -15.72 13.01 -6.14
CA GLU A 39 -15.75 13.70 -7.43
C GLU A 39 -16.13 12.75 -8.58
N LEU A 40 -15.42 11.63 -8.72
CA LEU A 40 -15.65 10.64 -9.79
C LEU A 40 -17.03 9.99 -9.68
N SER A 41 -17.53 9.80 -8.47
CA SER A 41 -18.88 9.28 -8.23
C SER A 41 -19.98 10.33 -8.34
N LYS A 42 -19.66 11.59 -8.67
CA LYS A 42 -20.60 12.72 -8.69
C LYS A 42 -21.35 12.91 -7.37
N GLY A 43 -20.67 12.68 -6.25
CA GLY A 43 -21.21 12.81 -4.89
C GLY A 43 -21.96 11.59 -4.36
N ASN A 44 -22.07 10.51 -5.13
CA ASN A 44 -22.82 9.31 -4.72
C ASN A 44 -22.06 8.42 -3.71
N LEU A 45 -20.73 8.44 -3.77
CA LEU A 45 -19.85 7.70 -2.88
C LEU A 45 -19.07 8.68 -2.01
N ILE A 46 -19.54 8.88 -0.78
CA ILE A 46 -18.88 9.68 0.24
C ILE A 46 -18.35 8.74 1.31
N LEU A 47 -17.05 8.86 1.59
CA LEU A 47 -16.36 8.13 2.65
C LEU A 47 -16.41 8.98 3.92
N GLU A 48 -17.04 8.47 4.97
CA GLU A 48 -17.24 9.22 6.23
C GLU A 48 -15.97 9.21 7.09
N ASN A 49 -15.25 8.08 7.10
CA ASN A 49 -14.02 7.89 7.86
C ASN A 49 -12.86 7.50 6.92
N PRO A 50 -12.12 8.45 6.34
CA PRO A 50 -10.96 8.17 5.49
C PRO A 50 -9.83 7.43 6.22
N ASP A 51 -9.74 7.55 7.53
CA ASP A 51 -8.71 6.91 8.34
C ASP A 51 -8.86 5.39 8.46
N GLU A 52 -10.02 4.83 8.13
CA GLU A 52 -10.26 3.38 8.09
C GLU A 52 -9.66 2.71 6.84
N LEU A 53 -9.11 3.49 5.90
CA LEU A 53 -8.45 2.94 4.71
C LEU A 53 -7.19 2.16 5.08
N VAL A 54 -6.93 1.12 4.30
CA VAL A 54 -5.77 0.24 4.51
C VAL A 54 -4.48 1.06 4.42
N ASN A 55 -3.58 0.83 5.36
CA ASN A 55 -2.30 1.53 5.40
C ASN A 55 -1.48 1.25 4.13
N THR A 56 -0.86 2.30 3.58
CA THR A 56 0.00 2.26 2.39
C THR A 56 1.03 1.15 2.46
N ASN A 57 1.69 0.97 3.61
CA ASN A 57 2.69 -0.08 3.80
C ASN A 57 2.14 -1.50 3.62
N THR A 58 0.91 -1.75 4.09
CA THR A 58 0.23 -3.03 3.93
C THR A 58 -0.05 -3.30 2.46
N ILE A 59 -0.59 -2.31 1.74
CA ILE A 59 -0.89 -2.43 0.31
C ILE A 59 0.40 -2.66 -0.49
N LEU A 60 1.46 -1.89 -0.24
CA LEU A 60 2.75 -2.06 -0.91
C LEU A 60 3.37 -3.45 -0.67
N ARG A 61 3.18 -4.02 0.53
CA ARG A 61 3.66 -5.37 0.86
C ARG A 61 2.85 -6.43 0.11
N GLU A 62 1.53 -6.31 0.05
CA GLU A 62 0.67 -7.22 -0.72
C GLU A 62 0.94 -7.16 -2.22
N MET A 63 1.26 -5.98 -2.76
CA MET A 63 1.61 -5.81 -4.16
C MET A 63 3.05 -6.25 -4.50
N GLY A 64 3.87 -6.59 -3.51
CA GLY A 64 5.29 -6.89 -3.73
C GLY A 64 6.13 -5.69 -4.18
N LEU A 65 5.58 -4.47 -4.09
CA LEU A 65 6.24 -3.21 -4.45
C LEU A 65 7.12 -2.68 -3.31
N ASN A 66 6.89 -3.14 -2.07
CA ASN A 66 7.75 -2.84 -0.93
C ASN A 66 9.07 -3.63 -1.00
N LYS A 67 9.86 -3.40 -2.05
CA LYS A 67 11.27 -3.82 -2.11
C LYS A 67 12.06 -2.89 -1.20
N LYS A 68 11.86 -2.99 0.12
CA LYS A 68 12.97 -2.66 1.02
C LYS A 68 14.11 -3.54 0.56
N PHE A 69 15.18 -2.91 0.11
CA PHE A 69 16.48 -3.51 -0.11
C PHE A 69 16.87 -4.24 1.17
N THR A 70 16.42 -5.49 1.32
CA THR A 70 17.05 -6.42 2.25
C THR A 70 18.43 -6.57 1.67
N LYS A 71 19.40 -5.80 2.19
CA LYS A 71 20.81 -6.02 1.90
C LYS A 71 21.00 -7.53 2.08
N PRO A 72 21.41 -8.29 1.05
CA PRO A 72 21.74 -9.68 1.26
C PRO A 72 22.81 -9.66 2.34
N ASN A 73 22.50 -10.26 3.49
CA ASN A 73 23.45 -10.36 4.59
C ASN A 73 24.51 -11.37 4.14
N ASN A 74 25.46 -10.89 3.34
CA ASN A 74 26.62 -11.64 2.87
C ASN A 74 27.58 -11.85 4.04
N ASN A 75 27.14 -12.59 5.06
CA ASN A 75 28.00 -13.27 6.01
C ASN A 75 28.55 -14.55 5.35
N TYR A 76 29.15 -14.41 4.17
CA TYR A 76 30.09 -15.40 3.66
C TYR A 76 31.32 -15.32 4.55
N LYS A 77 31.29 -16.09 5.63
CA LYS A 77 32.44 -16.42 6.47
C LYS A 77 33.56 -16.92 5.54
N GLN A 78 34.46 -16.03 5.16
CA GLN A 78 35.74 -16.39 4.58
C GLN A 78 36.49 -17.16 5.67
N LYS A 79 36.35 -18.49 5.69
CA LYS A 79 37.27 -19.36 6.40
C LYS A 79 38.64 -19.22 5.72
N LYS A 80 39.44 -18.25 6.17
CA LYS A 80 40.88 -18.19 5.89
C LYS A 80 41.49 -19.52 6.34
N LYS A 81 41.80 -20.39 5.37
CA LYS A 81 42.63 -21.57 5.60
C LYS A 81 44.04 -21.05 5.91
N PHE A 82 44.40 -21.01 7.19
CA PHE A 82 45.80 -20.91 7.57
C PHE A 82 46.48 -22.22 7.16
N LYS A 83 47.27 -22.18 6.09
CA LYS A 83 48.27 -23.23 5.82
C LYS A 83 49.40 -23.02 6.82
N LYS A 84 49.59 -23.95 7.74
CA LYS A 84 50.80 -24.03 8.56
C LYS A 84 51.90 -24.64 7.70
N GLN A 85 53.03 -23.94 7.60
CA GLN A 85 54.30 -24.46 7.09
C GLN A 85 54.88 -25.44 8.10
#